data_AF-A0A816BIV9-F1
#
_entry.id   AF-A0A816BIV9-F1
#
_cell.length_a   1.000
_cell.length_b   1.000
_cell.length_c   1.000
_cell.angle_alpha   90.00
_cell.angle_beta   90.00
_cell.angle_gamma   90.00
#
_symmetry.space_group_name_H-M   'P 1'
#
loop_
_entity.id
_entity.type
_entity.pdbx_description
1 polymer ?
#
loop_
_entity_poly.entity_id
_entity_poly.type
_entity_poly.pdbx_seq_one_letter_code
_entity_poly.pdbx_strand_id
1 'polypeptide(L)'
;MHERNRQVFIHELFHIWSKQDINMEIRDELYASIGYYRIPTESQVEFPASLSEIKITNPDAPLVMKYFINLTKREDTSDKTYKCTPILHASRPFDPAFFTNMFRYFVATTLILDDDTYEPLQPLEYLPYDQTKDFLDQIGENTHYIIHPEEILAENFVLWMISSQDPDQLKTPAIVQRMNDIIARAATSIPSNN
;
A
#
# COMPACT_ATOMS: atom_id res chain seq x y z
N MET A 1 13.00 -5.99 24.73
CA MET A 1 13.65 -6.76 23.63
C MET A 1 12.69 -7.78 23.00
N HIS A 2 11.94 -8.55 23.80
CA HIS A 2 10.99 -9.55 23.28
C HIS A 2 9.83 -8.97 22.46
N GLU A 3 9.28 -7.82 22.85
CA GLU A 3 8.14 -7.20 22.18
C GLU A 3 8.43 -6.79 20.73
N ARG A 4 9.56 -6.10 20.52
CA ARG A 4 9.97 -5.62 19.20
C ARG A 4 10.23 -6.77 18.22
N ASN A 5 10.85 -7.84 18.71
CA ASN A 5 11.08 -9.02 17.88
C ASN A 5 9.75 -9.67 17.50
N ARG A 6 8.78 -9.76 18.43
CA ARG A 6 7.45 -10.29 18.13
C ARG A 6 6.75 -9.49 17.02
N GLN A 7 6.79 -8.16 17.10
CA GLN A 7 6.21 -7.27 16.08
C GLN A 7 6.82 -7.53 14.70
N VAL A 8 8.15 -7.63 14.61
CA VAL A 8 8.84 -7.95 13.35
C VAL A 8 8.40 -9.32 12.83
N PHE A 9 8.36 -10.37 13.66
CA PHE A 9 7.91 -11.68 13.20
C PHE A 9 6.47 -11.67 12.67
N ILE A 10 5.58 -10.91 13.29
CA ILE A 10 4.18 -10.79 12.85
C ILE A 10 4.10 -10.01 11.53
N HIS A 11 4.88 -8.93 11.39
CA HIS A 11 4.98 -8.14 10.17
C HIS A 11 5.45 -9.00 8.99
N GLU A 12 6.57 -9.73 9.15
CA GLU A 12 7.08 -10.60 8.09
C GLU A 12 6.14 -11.77 7.76
N LEU A 13 5.44 -12.29 8.78
CA LEU A 13 4.43 -13.33 8.57
C LEU A 13 3.30 -12.84 7.65
N PHE A 14 2.89 -11.56 7.77
CA PHE A 14 1.88 -10.98 6.90
C PHE A 14 2.32 -11.07 5.43
N HIS A 15 3.54 -10.65 5.10
CA HIS A 15 4.06 -10.70 3.73
C HIS A 15 4.12 -12.11 3.14
N ILE A 16 4.43 -13.12 3.97
CA ILE A 16 4.44 -14.52 3.53
C ILE A 16 3.01 -15.00 3.28
N TRP A 17 2.10 -14.70 4.22
CA TRP A 17 0.72 -15.16 4.19
C TRP A 17 -0.09 -14.49 3.06
N SER A 18 0.01 -13.17 2.89
CA SER A 18 -0.72 -12.38 1.89
C SER A 18 -0.35 -12.75 0.45
N LYS A 19 0.86 -13.27 0.23
CA LYS A 19 1.37 -13.67 -1.09
C LYS A 19 0.99 -15.08 -1.50
N GLN A 20 0.48 -15.92 -0.61
CA GLN A 20 0.04 -17.25 -1.00
C GLN A 20 -1.12 -17.13 -1.99
N ASP A 21 -1.12 -17.93 -3.06
CA ASP A 21 -2.16 -17.86 -4.11
C ASP A 21 -3.58 -18.01 -3.52
N ILE A 22 -3.73 -18.88 -2.52
CA ILE A 22 -5.00 -19.11 -1.81
C ILE A 22 -5.52 -17.86 -1.07
N ASN A 23 -4.66 -16.89 -0.78
CA ASN A 23 -5.00 -15.68 -0.04
C ASN A 23 -5.08 -14.43 -0.93
N MET A 24 -4.93 -14.57 -2.26
CA MET A 24 -4.90 -13.40 -3.17
C MET A 24 -6.21 -12.59 -3.12
N GLU A 25 -7.36 -13.25 -3.04
CA GLU A 25 -8.65 -12.55 -2.93
C GLU A 25 -8.77 -11.80 -1.60
N ILE A 26 -8.32 -12.43 -0.51
CA ILE A 26 -8.29 -11.81 0.83
C ILE A 26 -7.35 -10.60 0.81
N ARG A 27 -6.19 -10.70 0.15
CA ARG A 27 -5.26 -9.58 -0.01
C ARG A 27 -5.91 -8.42 -0.77
N ASP A 28 -6.61 -8.70 -1.87
CA ASP A 28 -7.30 -7.67 -2.65
C ASP A 28 -8.37 -6.96 -1.81
N GLU A 29 -9.11 -7.68 -0.97
CA GLU A 29 -10.07 -7.10 -0.02
C GLU A 29 -9.39 -6.27 1.08
N LEU A 30 -8.26 -6.73 1.61
CA LEU A 30 -7.48 -5.98 2.60
C LEU A 30 -6.94 -4.68 2.00
N TYR A 31 -6.44 -4.71 0.76
CA TYR A 31 -6.03 -3.50 0.03
C TYR A 31 -7.21 -2.54 -0.15
N ALA A 32 -8.38 -3.06 -0.55
CA ALA A 32 -9.58 -2.25 -0.72
C ALA A 32 -10.02 -1.60 0.61
N SER A 33 -9.76 -2.24 1.76
CA SER A 33 -10.07 -1.70 3.08
C SER A 33 -9.28 -0.42 3.46
N ILE A 34 -8.20 -0.13 2.72
CA ILE A 34 -7.37 1.07 2.84
C ILE A 34 -7.34 1.89 1.53
N GLY A 35 -8.35 1.74 0.67
CA GLY A 35 -8.55 2.57 -0.53
C GLY A 35 -7.76 2.13 -1.77
N TYR A 36 -7.05 1.00 -1.71
CA TYR A 36 -6.33 0.46 -2.87
C TYR A 36 -7.14 -0.62 -3.59
N TYR A 37 -7.33 -0.45 -4.89
CA TYR A 37 -8.11 -1.34 -5.74
C TYR A 37 -7.23 -1.96 -6.81
N ARG A 38 -7.47 -3.23 -7.12
CA ARG A 38 -6.73 -3.92 -8.16
C ARG A 38 -7.09 -3.34 -9.54
N ILE A 39 -6.07 -3.05 -10.33
CA ILE A 39 -6.21 -2.67 -11.74
C ILE A 39 -6.70 -3.90 -12.52
N PRO A 40 -7.67 -3.75 -13.45
CA PRO A 40 -8.16 -4.86 -14.25
C PRO A 40 -7.03 -5.60 -14.97
N THR A 41 -7.09 -6.93 -15.01
CA THR A 41 -6.01 -7.78 -15.54
C THR A 41 -5.77 -7.60 -17.05
N GLU A 42 -6.79 -7.13 -17.76
CA GLU A 42 -6.75 -6.78 -19.18
C GLU A 42 -5.95 -5.49 -19.45
N SER A 43 -5.76 -4.64 -18.43
CA SER A 43 -4.95 -3.42 -18.55
C SER A 43 -3.45 -3.76 -18.53
N GLN A 44 -2.73 -3.31 -19.55
CA GLN A 44 -1.28 -3.51 -19.68
C GLN A 44 -0.48 -2.44 -18.95
N VAL A 45 -0.76 -2.29 -17.64
CA VAL A 45 -0.03 -1.30 -16.83
C VAL A 45 1.41 -1.79 -16.60
N GLU A 46 2.33 -1.12 -17.28
CA GLU A 46 3.76 -1.29 -17.20
C GLU A 46 4.42 -0.10 -16.51
N PHE A 47 5.59 -0.35 -15.93
CA PHE A 47 6.37 0.73 -15.32
C PHE A 47 6.88 1.69 -16.41
N PRO A 48 6.70 3.02 -16.28
CA PRO A 48 7.13 3.96 -17.32
C PRO A 48 8.61 3.82 -17.65
N ALA A 49 8.92 3.61 -18.93
CA ALA A 49 10.30 3.40 -19.40
C ALA A 49 11.22 4.58 -19.04
N SER A 50 10.68 5.81 -19.05
CA SER A 50 11.41 7.02 -18.67
C SER A 50 11.86 7.06 -17.20
N LEU A 51 11.28 6.21 -16.34
CA LEU A 51 11.64 6.11 -14.93
C LEU A 51 12.47 4.86 -14.61
N SER A 52 12.78 4.04 -15.61
CA SER A 52 13.43 2.74 -15.42
C SER A 52 14.80 2.83 -14.71
N GLU A 53 15.58 3.87 -14.99
CA GLU A 53 16.91 4.08 -14.39
C GLU A 53 16.86 4.42 -12.89
N ILE A 54 15.73 4.93 -12.41
CA ILE A 54 15.53 5.33 -11.01
C ILE A 54 14.46 4.49 -10.31
N LYS A 55 13.97 3.41 -10.95
CA LYS A 55 12.98 2.51 -10.37
C LYS A 55 13.54 1.82 -9.14
N ILE A 56 12.74 1.79 -8.08
CA ILE A 56 12.99 0.97 -6.90
C ILE A 56 11.80 0.04 -6.72
N THR A 57 12.06 -1.27 -6.65
CA THR A 57 11.00 -2.26 -6.39
C THR A 57 11.07 -2.64 -4.91
N ASN A 58 9.95 -2.53 -4.19
CA ASN A 58 9.83 -3.17 -2.89
C ASN A 58 9.85 -4.70 -3.12
N PRO A 59 10.87 -5.44 -2.64
CA PRO A 59 10.92 -6.90 -2.81
C PRO A 59 9.69 -7.57 -2.17
N ASP A 60 9.10 -6.95 -1.16
CA ASP A 60 7.96 -7.48 -0.46
C ASP A 60 6.62 -7.23 -1.15
N ALA A 61 6.60 -6.39 -2.17
CA ALA A 61 5.39 -6.21 -2.97
C ALA A 61 5.72 -5.74 -4.39
N PRO A 62 6.17 -6.67 -5.26
CA PRO A 62 6.58 -6.35 -6.62
C PRO A 62 5.41 -5.95 -7.53
N LEU A 63 4.16 -6.17 -7.08
CA LEU A 63 2.94 -5.98 -7.86
C LEU A 63 2.27 -4.62 -7.64
N VAL A 64 2.91 -3.65 -7.00
CA VAL A 64 2.21 -2.41 -6.60
C VAL A 64 1.56 -1.64 -7.75
N MET A 65 2.19 -1.66 -8.92
CA MET A 65 1.65 -1.06 -10.14
C MET A 65 0.46 -1.83 -10.73
N LYS A 66 -0.03 -2.86 -10.04
CA LYS A 66 -1.29 -3.55 -10.31
C LYS A 66 -2.42 -3.07 -9.40
N TYR A 67 -2.19 -2.03 -8.59
CA TYR A 67 -3.20 -1.39 -7.77
C TYR A 67 -3.25 0.12 -8.03
N PHE A 68 -4.41 0.72 -7.80
CA PHE A 68 -4.63 2.15 -7.84
C PHE A 68 -5.41 2.60 -6.60
N ILE A 69 -5.29 3.89 -6.27
CA ILE A 69 -6.05 4.59 -5.24
C ILE A 69 -6.68 5.82 -5.89
N ASN A 70 -7.90 6.18 -5.49
CA ASN A 70 -8.53 7.42 -5.95
C ASN A 70 -8.10 8.54 -5.01
N LEU A 71 -7.53 9.62 -5.53
CA LEU A 71 -7.04 10.74 -4.74
C LEU A 71 -7.57 12.05 -5.28
N THR A 72 -7.84 13.01 -4.40
CA THR A 72 -8.15 14.38 -4.79
C THR A 72 -6.97 15.30 -4.50
N LYS A 73 -6.60 16.12 -5.49
CA LYS A 73 -5.59 17.15 -5.31
C LYS A 73 -6.05 18.15 -4.27
N ARG A 74 -5.15 18.58 -3.40
CA ARG A 74 -5.45 19.55 -2.33
C ARG A 74 -5.88 20.91 -2.87
N GLU A 75 -5.39 21.30 -4.04
CA GLU A 75 -5.74 22.57 -4.70
C GLU A 75 -7.09 22.54 -5.42
N ASP A 76 -7.65 21.35 -5.69
CA ASP A 76 -8.92 21.24 -6.38
C ASP A 76 -10.07 21.67 -5.47
N THR A 77 -10.76 22.73 -5.89
CA THR A 77 -11.99 23.19 -5.23
C THR A 77 -13.20 22.33 -5.60
N SER A 78 -13.07 21.46 -6.60
CA SER A 78 -14.05 20.45 -6.97
C SER A 78 -13.73 19.11 -6.32
N ASP A 79 -14.72 18.26 -6.07
CA ASP A 79 -14.52 16.87 -5.61
C ASP A 79 -14.09 15.92 -6.75
N LYS A 80 -13.22 16.42 -7.63
CA LYS A 80 -12.62 15.62 -8.68
C LYS A 80 -11.64 14.64 -8.05
N THR A 81 -11.74 13.38 -8.46
CA THR A 81 -10.83 12.31 -8.05
C THR A 81 -9.99 11.86 -9.23
N TYR A 82 -8.77 11.41 -8.94
CA TYR A 82 -7.81 10.91 -9.91
C TYR A 82 -7.43 9.48 -9.53
N LYS A 83 -7.48 8.55 -10.49
CA LYS A 83 -6.90 7.23 -10.31
C LYS A 83 -5.38 7.36 -10.27
N CYS A 84 -4.77 6.87 -9.21
CA CYS A 84 -3.35 7.03 -8.98
C CYS A 84 -2.71 5.69 -8.65
N THR A 85 -1.63 5.30 -9.34
CA THR A 85 -0.85 4.12 -8.96
C THR A 85 0.35 4.53 -8.12
N PRO A 86 0.62 3.88 -6.97
CA PRO A 86 1.80 4.16 -6.18
C PRO A 86 3.07 3.71 -6.92
N ILE A 87 4.13 4.49 -6.78
CA ILE A 87 5.46 4.18 -7.29
C ILE A 87 6.51 4.50 -6.24
N LEU A 88 7.61 3.76 -6.31
CA LEU A 88 8.80 4.00 -5.52
C LEU A 88 9.97 4.23 -6.48
N HIS A 89 10.64 5.37 -6.33
CA HIS A 89 11.80 5.70 -7.16
C HIS A 89 12.88 6.41 -6.36
N ALA A 90 14.09 6.46 -6.92
CA ALA A 90 15.22 7.16 -6.32
C ALA A 90 15.10 8.67 -6.52
N SER A 91 15.29 9.46 -5.46
CA SER A 91 15.33 10.94 -5.56
C SER A 91 16.48 11.46 -6.42
N ARG A 92 17.48 10.62 -6.69
CA ARG A 92 18.68 10.91 -7.47
C ARG A 92 19.43 9.61 -7.82
N PRO A 93 20.36 9.66 -8.80
CA PRO A 93 21.33 8.58 -8.99
C PRO A 93 22.12 8.26 -7.71
N PHE A 94 22.53 7.01 -7.57
CA PHE A 94 23.27 6.55 -6.40
C PHE A 94 24.61 7.28 -6.27
N ASP A 95 24.88 7.81 -5.07
CA ASP A 95 26.14 8.45 -4.71
C ASP A 95 26.69 7.83 -3.40
N PRO A 96 27.82 7.09 -3.46
CA PRO A 96 28.46 6.52 -2.27
C PRO A 96 28.80 7.56 -1.19
N ALA A 97 29.08 8.80 -1.57
CA ALA A 97 29.41 9.87 -0.61
C ALA A 97 28.17 10.39 0.13
N PHE A 98 26.98 10.22 -0.43
CA PHE A 98 25.70 10.57 0.18
C PHE A 98 25.06 9.39 0.94
N PHE A 99 25.69 8.20 0.90
CA PHE A 99 25.21 6.98 1.54
C PHE A 99 25.34 7.05 3.07
N THR A 100 24.39 7.73 3.71
CA THR A 100 24.21 7.78 5.16
C THR A 100 23.08 6.86 5.61
N ASN A 101 22.03 6.76 4.80
CA ASN A 101 20.88 5.88 4.98
C ASN A 101 20.21 5.66 3.61
N MET A 102 19.94 4.40 3.24
CA MET A 102 19.27 4.03 2.00
C MET A 102 17.89 4.69 1.86
N PHE A 103 17.11 4.78 2.94
CA PHE A 103 15.75 5.35 2.90
C PHE A 103 15.70 6.82 2.47
N ARG A 104 16.82 7.58 2.57
CA ARG A 104 16.89 8.97 2.07
C ARG A 104 16.84 9.08 0.55
N TYR A 105 17.10 7.98 -0.15
CA TYR A 105 16.95 7.93 -1.59
C TYR A 105 15.53 7.61 -2.01
N PHE A 106 14.67 7.11 -1.12
CA PHE A 106 13.37 6.59 -1.49
C PHE A 106 12.34 7.72 -1.58
N VAL A 107 11.69 7.83 -2.73
CA VAL A 107 10.55 8.71 -2.95
C VAL A 107 9.34 7.83 -3.21
N ALA A 108 8.47 7.72 -2.20
CA ALA A 108 7.14 7.13 -2.35
C ALA A 108 6.17 8.22 -2.78
N THR A 109 5.55 8.03 -3.94
CA THR A 109 4.59 8.96 -4.53
C THR A 109 3.61 8.18 -5.42
N THR A 110 2.66 8.87 -6.05
CA THR A 110 1.82 8.26 -7.07
C THR A 110 2.00 8.90 -8.45
N LEU A 111 1.65 8.14 -9.49
CA LEU A 111 1.41 8.63 -10.84
C LEU A 111 -0.09 8.63 -11.13
N ILE A 112 -0.57 9.68 -11.77
CA ILE A 112 -1.94 9.76 -12.26
C ILE A 112 -2.10 8.85 -13.47
N LEU A 113 -3.19 8.10 -13.49
CA LEU A 113 -3.56 7.16 -14.54
C LEU A 113 -4.64 7.76 -15.44
N ASP A 114 -4.70 7.27 -16.67
CA ASP A 114 -5.87 7.40 -17.52
C ASP A 114 -7.05 6.62 -16.91
N ASP A 115 -8.25 7.22 -16.97
CA ASP A 115 -9.44 6.64 -16.33
C ASP A 115 -9.93 5.36 -17.02
N ASP A 116 -9.70 5.20 -18.32
CA ASP A 116 -10.18 4.06 -19.09
C ASP A 116 -9.11 2.96 -19.17
N THR A 117 -7.85 3.33 -19.44
CA THR A 117 -6.79 2.33 -19.69
C THR A 117 -6.01 1.92 -18.45
N TYR A 118 -6.04 2.74 -17.38
CA TYR A 118 -5.17 2.62 -16.20
C TYR A 118 -3.68 2.79 -16.49
N GLU A 119 -3.30 3.23 -17.69
CA GLU A 119 -1.91 3.54 -18.00
C GLU A 119 -1.51 4.90 -17.40
N PRO A 120 -0.26 5.08 -16.94
CA PRO A 120 0.22 6.38 -16.51
C PRO A 120 0.10 7.42 -17.62
N LEU A 121 -0.48 8.59 -17.30
CA LEU A 121 -0.68 9.67 -18.27
C LEU A 121 0.63 10.04 -19.00
N GLN A 122 0.51 10.47 -20.25
CA GLN A 122 1.63 11.00 -21.05
C GLN A 122 1.33 12.46 -21.45
N PRO A 123 2.15 13.43 -21.03
CA PRO A 123 3.35 13.31 -20.18
C PRO A 123 3.01 12.83 -18.76
N LEU A 124 3.98 12.19 -18.09
CA LEU A 124 3.81 11.69 -16.71
C LEU A 124 3.41 12.81 -15.76
N GLU A 125 2.33 12.58 -15.02
CA GLU A 125 1.85 13.48 -13.99
C GLU A 125 1.91 12.77 -12.63
N TYR A 126 2.58 13.41 -11.67
CA TYR A 126 2.71 12.89 -10.31
C TYR A 126 1.65 13.50 -9.41
N LEU A 127 1.16 12.72 -8.46
CA LEU A 127 0.40 13.23 -7.33
C LEU A 127 1.06 12.76 -6.02
N PRO A 128 1.97 13.58 -5.46
CA PRO A 128 2.56 13.31 -4.15
C PRO A 128 1.51 13.24 -3.05
N TYR A 129 1.69 12.33 -2.09
CA TYR A 129 0.74 12.12 -1.01
C TYR A 129 0.47 13.38 -0.18
N ASP A 130 1.46 14.25 0.01
CA ASP A 130 1.35 15.52 0.73
C ASP A 130 0.59 16.62 -0.06
N GLN A 131 0.32 16.39 -1.34
CA GLN A 131 -0.51 17.23 -2.20
C GLN A 131 -1.94 16.71 -2.35
N THR A 132 -2.31 15.67 -1.59
CA THR A 132 -3.68 15.15 -1.52
C THR A 132 -4.43 15.70 -0.32
N LYS A 133 -5.77 15.65 -0.37
CA LYS A 133 -6.63 15.98 0.78
C LYS A 133 -7.12 14.76 1.54
N ASP A 134 -7.16 13.60 0.90
CA ASP A 134 -7.94 12.42 1.31
C ASP A 134 -7.10 11.13 1.45
N PHE A 135 -5.78 11.17 1.22
CA PHE A 135 -4.94 9.98 1.32
C PHE A 135 -4.95 9.37 2.73
N LEU A 136 -4.69 10.19 3.76
CA LEU A 136 -4.68 9.74 5.16
C LEU A 136 -6.07 9.31 5.64
N ASP A 137 -7.14 9.89 5.10
CA ASP A 137 -8.51 9.48 5.41
C ASP A 137 -8.78 8.04 4.93
N GLN A 138 -8.18 7.65 3.80
CA GLN A 138 -8.33 6.30 3.23
C GLN A 138 -7.44 5.26 3.92
N ILE A 139 -6.15 5.56 4.10
CA ILE A 139 -5.17 4.61 4.65
C ILE A 139 -5.10 4.61 6.19
N GLY A 140 -5.73 5.59 6.83
CA GLY A 140 -5.66 5.85 8.26
C GLY A 140 -4.30 6.33 8.74
N GLU A 141 -4.20 6.49 10.06
CA GLU A 141 -3.03 7.10 10.72
C GLU A 141 -2.31 6.14 11.67
N ASN A 142 -2.63 4.85 11.63
CA ASN A 142 -2.04 3.82 12.51
C ASN A 142 -0.53 3.63 12.31
N THR A 143 0.01 3.97 11.13
CA THR A 143 1.44 3.89 10.84
C THR A 143 1.92 5.10 10.03
N HIS A 144 3.20 5.41 10.16
CA HIS A 144 3.90 6.38 9.31
C HIS A 144 4.70 5.71 8.18
N TYR A 145 4.70 4.37 8.13
CA TYR A 145 5.42 3.61 7.11
C TYR A 145 4.55 3.41 5.87
N ILE A 146 4.35 4.50 5.15
CA ILE A 146 3.41 4.61 4.02
C ILE A 146 4.06 4.37 2.65
N ILE A 147 5.24 3.74 2.62
CA ILE A 147 6.01 3.57 1.38
C ILE A 147 5.28 2.68 0.36
N HIS A 148 4.36 1.85 0.83
CA HIS A 148 3.66 0.85 0.03
C HIS A 148 2.41 0.33 0.76
N PRO A 149 1.28 0.03 0.08
CA PRO A 149 0.06 -0.51 0.72
C PRO A 149 0.27 -1.80 1.52
N GLU A 150 1.06 -2.74 1.00
CA GLU A 150 1.49 -3.94 1.75
C GLU A 150 2.09 -3.62 3.13
N GLU A 151 2.93 -2.60 3.23
CA GLU A 151 3.58 -2.19 4.48
C GLU A 151 2.58 -1.58 5.46
N ILE A 152 1.66 -0.77 4.92
CA ILE A 152 0.55 -0.21 5.69
C ILE A 152 -0.28 -1.34 6.30
N LEU A 153 -0.59 -2.37 5.51
CA LEU A 153 -1.36 -3.52 5.98
C LEU A 153 -0.55 -4.41 6.94
N ALA A 154 0.74 -4.62 6.71
CA ALA A 154 1.61 -5.38 7.61
C ALA A 154 1.66 -4.73 9.01
N GLU A 155 1.79 -3.41 9.08
CA GLU A 155 1.74 -2.65 10.33
C GLU A 155 0.35 -2.75 11.00
N ASN A 156 -0.72 -2.63 10.23
CA ASN A 156 -2.08 -2.82 10.75
C ASN A 156 -2.33 -4.28 11.20
N PHE A 157 -1.69 -5.26 10.57
CA PHE A 157 -1.76 -6.68 10.95
C PHE A 157 -1.05 -6.96 12.27
N VAL A 158 0.10 -6.32 12.50
CA VAL A 158 0.75 -6.32 13.82
C VAL A 158 -0.19 -5.75 14.88
N LEU A 159 -0.85 -4.63 14.59
CA LEU A 159 -1.83 -4.03 15.50
C LEU A 159 -3.04 -4.93 15.70
N TRP A 160 -3.55 -5.60 14.68
CA TRP A 160 -4.66 -6.55 14.83
C TRP A 160 -4.29 -7.74 15.73
N MET A 161 -3.10 -8.33 15.54
CA MET A 161 -2.63 -9.48 16.31
C MET A 161 -2.31 -9.12 17.77
N ILE A 162 -1.81 -7.90 18.04
CA ILE A 162 -1.32 -7.48 19.36
C ILE A 162 -2.35 -6.64 20.13
N SER A 163 -3.06 -5.75 19.43
CA SER A 163 -3.98 -4.75 20.01
C SER A 163 -5.41 -5.27 20.16
N SER A 164 -5.62 -6.58 19.99
CA SER A 164 -6.87 -7.28 20.31
C SER A 164 -7.31 -7.13 21.78
N GLN A 165 -6.60 -6.34 22.60
CA GLN A 165 -6.91 -6.08 24.00
C GLN A 165 -7.22 -4.61 24.35
N ASP A 166 -6.99 -3.61 23.47
CA ASP A 166 -7.35 -2.20 23.77
C ASP A 166 -7.47 -1.31 22.50
N PRO A 167 -8.69 -1.15 21.94
CA PRO A 167 -8.95 -0.32 20.75
C PRO A 167 -8.67 1.18 20.94
N ASP A 168 -8.68 1.68 22.19
CA ASP A 168 -8.56 3.12 22.48
C ASP A 168 -7.14 3.66 22.20
N GLN A 169 -6.17 2.77 21.96
CA GLN A 169 -4.78 3.13 21.62
C GLN A 169 -4.55 3.27 20.11
N LEU A 170 -5.52 2.91 19.27
CA LEU A 170 -5.40 2.98 17.82
C LEU A 170 -5.90 4.34 17.32
N LYS A 171 -5.11 4.99 16.45
CA LYS A 171 -5.54 6.25 15.81
C LYS A 171 -6.70 6.04 14.83
N THR A 172 -6.71 4.89 14.15
CA THR A 172 -7.74 4.51 13.20
C THR A 172 -8.20 3.07 13.49
N PRO A 173 -8.97 2.83 14.57
CA PRO A 173 -9.41 1.49 14.97
C PRO A 173 -10.24 0.78 13.87
N ALA A 174 -10.96 1.56 13.07
CA ALA A 174 -11.80 1.05 12.00
C ALA A 174 -11.05 0.21 10.95
N ILE A 175 -9.77 0.49 10.68
CA ILE A 175 -8.96 -0.32 9.75
C ILE A 175 -8.69 -1.70 10.33
N VAL A 176 -8.30 -1.76 11.60
CA VAL A 176 -8.06 -3.02 12.31
C VAL A 176 -9.35 -3.84 12.41
N GLN A 177 -10.50 -3.18 12.62
CA GLN A 177 -11.79 -3.85 12.60
C GLN A 177 -12.14 -4.43 11.22
N ARG A 178 -11.97 -3.66 10.13
CA ARG A 178 -12.20 -4.17 8.76
C ARG A 178 -11.31 -5.37 8.46
N MET A 179 -10.03 -5.29 8.85
CA MET A 179 -9.09 -6.40 8.72
C MET A 179 -9.57 -7.65 9.46
N ASN A 180 -10.03 -7.50 10.70
CA ASN A 180 -10.61 -8.59 11.48
C ASN A 180 -11.78 -9.24 10.74
N ASP A 181 -12.72 -8.43 10.25
CA ASP A 181 -13.93 -8.93 9.60
C ASP A 181 -13.61 -9.70 8.30
N ILE A 182 -12.63 -9.21 7.53
CA ILE A 182 -12.14 -9.86 6.30
C ILE A 182 -11.49 -11.22 6.63
N ILE A 183 -10.54 -11.24 7.56
CA ILE A 183 -9.80 -12.46 7.93
C ILE A 183 -10.71 -13.49 8.60
N ALA A 184 -11.60 -13.05 9.51
CA ALA A 184 -12.55 -13.94 10.19
C ALA A 184 -13.53 -14.59 9.20
N ARG A 185 -14.05 -13.80 8.25
CA ARG A 185 -14.89 -14.35 7.17
C ARG A 185 -14.13 -15.42 6.39
N ALA A 186 -12.92 -15.11 5.94
CA ALA A 186 -12.10 -16.04 5.16
C ALA A 186 -11.84 -17.36 5.89
N ALA A 187 -11.57 -17.32 7.20
CA ALA A 187 -11.35 -18.51 8.03
C ALA A 187 -12.59 -19.42 8.14
N THR A 188 -13.80 -18.85 8.10
CA THR A 188 -15.07 -19.62 8.15
C THR A 188 -15.48 -20.23 6.82
N SER A 189 -14.93 -19.73 5.71
CA SER A 189 -15.24 -20.16 4.35
C SER A 189 -14.33 -21.28 3.82
N ILE A 190 -13.28 -21.67 4.55
CA ILE A 190 -12.45 -22.83 4.20
C ILE A 190 -13.26 -24.10 4.48
N PRO A 191 -13.61 -24.93 3.47
CA PRO A 191 -14.28 -26.19 3.72
C PRO A 191 -13.40 -27.04 4.63
N SER A 192 -13.95 -27.55 5.72
CA SER A 192 -13.28 -28.57 6.53
C SER A 192 -13.02 -29.78 5.62
N ASN A 193 -11.76 -29.99 5.23
CA ASN A 193 -11.32 -31.24 4.63
C ASN A 193 -11.45 -32.33 5.69
N ASN A 194 -12.58 -33.03 5.68
CA ASN A 194 -12.76 -34.35 6.31
C ASN A 194 -12.33 -35.43 5.33
#